data_AF-A0A0J7KEK5-F1
#
_entry.id   AF-A0A0J7KEK5-F1
#
_cell.length_a   1.000
_cell.length_b   1.000
_cell.length_c   1.000
_cell.angle_alpha   90.00
_cell.angle_beta   90.00
_cell.angle_gamma   90.00
#
_symmetry.space_group_name_H-M   'P 1'
#
loop_
_entity.id
_entity.type
_entity.pdbx_description
1 polymer ?
#
loop_
_entity_poly.entity_id
_entity_poly.type
_entity_poly.pdbx_seq_one_letter_code
_entity_poly.pdbx_strand_id
1 'polypeptide(L)'
;MFRQILVHPEDVDMQRILWRTDLAKEVQNFYLLTVIYGTASASYLTLCTLMQLADDERFVYPMGSAAIKIHSYVDDILAGGRTLDHALETQR
;
A
#
# COMPACT_ATOMS: atom_id res chain seq x y z
N MET A 1 1.92 0.44 -2.59
CA MET A 1 1.24 0.77 -1.32
C MET A 1 0.96 -0.49 -0.50
N PHE A 2 -0.06 -1.30 -0.84
CA PHE A 2 -0.47 -2.48 -0.06
C PHE A 2 0.65 -3.50 0.21
N ARG A 3 1.38 -3.92 -0.84
CA ARG A 3 2.43 -4.95 -0.75
C ARG A 3 3.70 -4.53 0.00
N GLN A 4 3.75 -3.30 0.52
CA GLN A 4 4.85 -2.81 1.37
C GLN A 4 4.59 -3.14 2.87
N ILE A 5 3.41 -3.68 3.20
CA ILE A 5 2.97 -3.92 4.57
C ILE A 5 2.89 -5.44 4.80
N LEU A 6 3.69 -5.95 5.73
CA LEU A 6 3.66 -7.35 6.11
C LEU A 6 2.40 -7.67 6.91
N VAL A 7 1.81 -8.84 6.63
CA VAL A 7 0.71 -9.40 7.42
C VAL A 7 1.30 -9.99 8.69
N HIS A 8 0.59 -9.82 9.81
CA HIS A 8 1.01 -10.43 11.07
C HIS A 8 1.08 -11.97 10.92
N PRO A 9 2.12 -12.65 11.42
CA PRO A 9 2.30 -14.09 11.21
C PRO A 9 1.07 -14.95 11.58
N GLU A 10 0.30 -14.54 12.58
CA GLU A 10 -0.92 -15.24 13.02
C GLU A 10 -2.08 -15.09 12.02
N ASP A 11 -2.09 -14.03 11.21
CA ASP A 11 -3.14 -13.73 10.23
C ASP A 11 -2.77 -14.20 8.80
N VAL A 12 -1.53 -14.64 8.56
CA VAL A 12 -1.05 -15.08 7.23
C VAL A 12 -1.93 -16.17 6.65
N ASP A 13 -2.45 -17.05 7.51
CA ASP A 13 -3.30 -18.14 7.07
C ASP A 13 -4.66 -17.67 6.50
N MET A 14 -5.14 -16.50 6.96
CA MET A 14 -6.39 -15.92 6.47
C MET A 14 -6.28 -15.41 5.03
N GLN A 15 -5.05 -15.28 4.50
CA GLN A 15 -4.79 -14.89 3.10
C GLN A 15 -4.26 -16.05 2.25
N ARG A 16 -4.51 -17.30 2.68
CA ARG A 16 -4.13 -18.49 1.92
C ARG A 16 -4.93 -18.59 0.62
N ILE A 17 -4.23 -18.85 -0.47
CA ILE A 17 -4.84 -19.16 -1.77
C ILE A 17 -4.50 -20.59 -2.19
N LEU A 18 -5.41 -21.20 -2.95
CA LEU A 18 -5.23 -22.51 -3.55
C LEU A 18 -4.96 -22.34 -5.04
N TRP A 19 -3.88 -22.94 -5.54
CA TRP A 19 -3.53 -22.83 -6.95
C TRP A 19 -2.90 -24.12 -7.48
N ARG A 20 -3.10 -24.38 -8.77
CA ARG A 20 -2.42 -25.43 -9.54
C ARG A 20 -2.26 -24.97 -10.98
N THR A 21 -1.19 -25.41 -11.64
CA THR A 21 -0.90 -25.00 -13.03
C THR A 21 -1.77 -25.71 -14.06
N ASP A 22 -2.23 -26.92 -13.74
CA ASP A 22 -3.05 -27.76 -14.62
C ASP A 22 -3.92 -28.70 -13.79
N LEU A 23 -4.93 -29.30 -14.42
CA LEU A 23 -5.93 -30.13 -13.74
C LEU A 23 -5.39 -31.48 -13.25
N ALA A 24 -4.27 -31.96 -13.81
CA ALA A 24 -3.66 -33.24 -13.46
C ALA A 24 -2.75 -33.12 -12.22
N LYS A 25 -2.26 -31.92 -11.92
CA LYS A 25 -1.46 -31.65 -10.72
C LYS A 25 -2.30 -31.44 -9.47
N GLU A 26 -1.68 -31.74 -8.33
CA GLU A 26 -2.22 -31.46 -7.01
C GLU A 26 -2.39 -29.95 -6.78
N VAL A 27 -3.41 -29.61 -6.00
CA VAL A 27 -3.66 -28.23 -5.54
C VAL A 27 -2.64 -27.88 -4.48
N GLN A 28 -1.97 -26.74 -4.65
CA GLN A 28 -0.95 -26.22 -3.74
C GLN A 28 -1.51 -25.05 -2.91
N ASN A 29 -1.04 -24.96 -1.67
CA ASN A 29 -1.31 -23.83 -0.79
C ASN A 29 -0.24 -22.76 -1.01
N PHE A 30 -0.66 -21.52 -1.20
CA PHE A 30 0.22 -20.35 -1.21
C PHE A 30 -0.26 -19.35 -0.17
N TYR A 31 0.68 -18.66 0.46
CA TYR A 31 0.40 -17.68 1.51
C TYR A 31 0.85 -16.31 1.06
N LEU A 32 -0.06 -15.34 1.13
CA LEU A 32 0.23 -13.96 0.78
C LEU A 32 0.75 -13.26 2.05
N LEU A 33 2.05 -12.91 2.03
CA LEU A 33 2.74 -12.42 3.23
C LEU A 33 2.55 -10.91 3.48
N THR A 34 1.90 -10.22 2.55
CA THR A 34 1.70 -8.77 2.59
C THR A 34 0.24 -8.44 2.38
N VAL A 35 -0.22 -7.29 2.87
CA VAL A 35 -1.57 -6.81 2.61
C VAL A 35 -1.82 -6.81 1.10
N ILE A 36 -2.91 -7.45 0.68
CA ILE A 36 -3.36 -7.48 -0.72
C ILE A 36 -4.69 -6.74 -0.89
N TYR A 37 -4.92 -6.29 -2.12
CA TYR A 37 -6.21 -5.72 -2.54
C TYR A 37 -7.33 -6.76 -2.48
N GLY A 38 -8.57 -6.27 -2.38
CA GLY A 38 -9.77 -7.12 -2.39
C GLY A 38 -10.20 -7.64 -1.01
N THR A 39 -9.41 -7.42 0.04
CA THR A 39 -9.87 -7.61 1.42
C THR A 39 -10.49 -6.32 1.96
N ALA A 40 -11.51 -6.44 2.81
CA ALA A 40 -12.22 -5.27 3.35
C ALA A 40 -11.31 -4.34 4.17
N SER A 41 -10.29 -4.88 4.83
CA SER A 41 -9.36 -4.13 5.68
C SER A 41 -8.17 -3.53 4.92
N ALA A 42 -7.88 -3.94 3.67
CA ALA A 42 -6.67 -3.55 2.95
C ALA A 42 -6.51 -2.04 2.83
N SER A 43 -7.57 -1.35 2.41
CA SER A 43 -7.57 0.11 2.23
C SER A 43 -7.32 0.84 3.54
N TYR A 44 -7.96 0.39 4.62
CA TYR A 44 -7.79 0.98 5.95
C TYR A 44 -6.36 0.81 6.46
N LEU A 45 -5.86 -0.43 6.49
CA LEU A 45 -4.50 -0.73 6.96
C LEU A 45 -3.45 0.06 6.19
N THR A 46 -3.64 0.18 4.89
CA THR A 46 -2.67 0.86 4.03
C THR A 46 -2.74 2.37 4.15
N LEU A 47 -3.93 2.95 4.22
CA LEU A 47 -4.10 4.37 4.44
C LEU A 47 -3.56 4.80 5.81
N CYS A 48 -3.84 4.04 6.88
CA CYS A 48 -3.28 4.32 8.20
C CYS A 48 -1.75 4.29 8.21
N THR A 49 -1.15 3.32 7.52
CA THR A 49 0.31 3.24 7.39
C THR A 49 0.89 4.44 6.64
N LEU A 50 0.26 4.84 5.53
CA LEU A 50 0.67 6.04 4.79
C LEU A 50 0.55 7.33 5.61
N MET A 51 -0.54 7.47 6.37
CA MET A 51 -0.74 8.65 7.22
C MET A 51 0.35 8.75 8.29
N GLN A 52 0.69 7.62 8.93
CA GLN A 52 1.79 7.57 9.90
C GLN A 52 3.13 7.90 9.23
N LEU A 53 3.42 7.31 8.06
CA LEU A 53 4.64 7.60 7.31
C LEU A 53 4.76 9.09 6.97
N ALA A 54 3.67 9.72 6.53
CA ALA A 54 3.63 11.15 6.26
C ALA A 54 3.81 12.00 7.53
N ASP A 55 3.42 11.49 8.71
CA ASP A 55 3.72 12.14 9.98
C ASP A 55 5.20 12.02 10.35
N ASP A 56 5.79 10.85 10.17
CA ASP A 56 7.18 10.58 10.54
C ASP A 56 8.16 11.37 9.65
N GLU A 57 7.86 11.46 8.35
CA GLU A 57 8.74 12.03 7.33
C GLU A 57 8.51 13.52 7.04
N ARG A 58 7.53 14.15 7.73
CA ARG A 58 7.09 15.54 7.45
C ARG A 58 8.18 16.60 7.48
N PHE A 59 9.24 16.38 8.24
CA PHE A 59 10.35 17.34 8.35
C PHE A 59 11.36 17.20 7.22
N VAL A 60 11.48 16.00 6.64
CA VAL A 60 12.38 15.71 5.53
C VAL A 60 11.68 15.99 4.20
N TYR A 61 10.41 15.59 4.08
CA TYR A 61 9.60 15.71 2.86
C TYR A 61 8.28 16.44 3.15
N PRO A 62 8.30 17.76 3.43
CA PRO A 62 7.10 18.49 3.86
C PRO A 62 6.00 18.50 2.78
N MET A 63 6.37 18.64 1.51
CA MET A 63 5.38 18.67 0.41
C MET A 63 4.85 17.27 0.06
N GLY A 64 5.71 16.25 -0.01
CA GLY A 64 5.29 14.86 -0.21
C GLY A 64 4.38 14.37 0.92
N SER A 65 4.72 14.71 2.16
CA SER A 65 3.90 14.36 3.33
C SER A 65 2.53 15.03 3.30
N ALA A 66 2.47 16.32 2.94
CA ALA A 66 1.20 17.03 2.76
C ALA A 66 0.36 16.42 1.62
N ALA A 67 1.02 16.03 0.51
CA ALA A 67 0.36 15.38 -0.61
C ALA A 67 -0.27 14.05 -0.22
N ILE A 68 0.44 13.18 0.53
CA ILE A 68 -0.12 11.93 1.04
C ILE A 68 -1.35 12.20 1.91
N LYS A 69 -1.31 13.21 2.79
CA LYS A 69 -2.41 13.46 3.72
C LYS A 69 -3.66 14.07 3.08
N ILE A 70 -3.49 14.88 2.03
CA ILE A 70 -4.58 15.70 1.46
C ILE A 70 -5.07 15.13 0.12
N HIS A 71 -4.20 14.46 -0.64
CA HIS A 71 -4.46 14.06 -2.02
C HIS A 71 -4.55 12.55 -2.22
N SER A 72 -4.54 11.75 -1.15
CA SER A 72 -4.77 10.30 -1.25
C SER A 72 -6.26 9.97 -1.31
N TYR A 73 -6.63 9.12 -2.25
CA TYR A 73 -7.93 8.44 -2.30
C TYR A 73 -7.70 6.95 -2.52
N VAL A 74 -7.86 6.17 -1.44
CA VAL A 74 -7.60 4.74 -1.41
C VAL A 74 -6.20 4.43 -1.94
N ASP A 75 -6.07 3.94 -3.17
CA ASP A 75 -4.84 3.52 -3.83
C ASP A 75 -4.22 4.56 -4.76
N ASP A 76 -4.93 5.65 -5.03
CA ASP A 76 -4.46 6.76 -5.84
C ASP A 76 -3.97 7.93 -4.98
N ILE A 77 -2.87 8.55 -5.39
CA ILE A 77 -2.38 9.82 -4.84
C ILE A 77 -2.29 10.82 -5.97
N LEU A 78 -3.19 11.80 -6.00
CA LEU A 78 -3.27 12.78 -7.08
C LEU A 78 -2.70 14.13 -6.64
N ALA A 79 -1.39 14.26 -6.73
CA ALA A 79 -0.67 15.48 -6.38
C ALA A 79 0.06 16.09 -7.59
N GLY A 80 0.33 17.40 -7.53
CA GLY A 80 1.00 18.11 -8.61
C GLY A 80 1.40 19.54 -8.23
N GLY A 81 1.91 20.30 -9.20
CA GLY A 81 2.38 21.66 -9.01
C GLY A 81 2.08 22.56 -10.23
N ARG A 82 2.07 23.88 -10.01
CA ARG A 82 1.85 24.87 -11.08
C ARG A 82 3.06 25.03 -12.01
N THR A 83 4.22 24.59 -11.55
CA THR A 83 5.48 24.54 -12.30
C THR A 83 6.08 23.14 -12.21
N LEU A 84 6.97 22.81 -13.14
CA LEU A 84 7.68 21.53 -13.14
C LEU A 84 8.47 21.35 -11.83
N ASP A 85 9.21 22.38 -11.40
CA ASP A 85 10.01 22.32 -10.17
C ASP A 85 9.15 22.03 -8.94
N HIS A 86 7.98 22.67 -8.84
CA HIS A 86 7.06 22.41 -7.74
C HIS A 86 6.50 20.98 -7.80
N ALA A 87 6.15 20.50 -8.99
CA ALA A 87 5.65 19.12 -9.14
C ALA A 87 6.73 18.08 -8.78
N LEU A 88 7.98 18.31 -9.18
CA LEU A 88 9.11 17.44 -8.85
C LEU A 88 9.42 17.44 -7.35
N GLU A 89 9.32 18.59 -6.68
CA GLU A 89 9.55 18.67 -5.25
C GLU A 89 8.39 18.04 -4.45
N THR A 90 7.15 18.09 -4.95
CA THR A 90 6.02 17.35 -4.37
C THR A 90 6.14 15.83 -4.56
N GLN A 91 6.82 15.37 -5.62
CA GLN A 91 7.02 13.96 -5.92
C GLN A 91 8.03 13.27 -4.98
N ARG A 92 8.93 14.04 -4.36
CA ARG A 92 9.97 13.53 -3.45
C ARG A 92 9.37 12.98 -2.15
#